data_AF-A0A936B0P7-F1
#
_entry.id   AF-A0A936B0P7-F1
#
_cell.length_a   1.000
_cell.length_b   1.000
_cell.length_c   1.000
_cell.angle_alpha   90.00
_cell.angle_beta   90.00
_cell.angle_gamma   90.00
#
_symmetry.space_group_name_H-M   'P 1'
#
loop_
_entity.id
_entity.type
_entity.pdbx_description
1 polymer ?
#
loop_
_entity_poly.entity_id
_entity_poly.type
_entity_poly.pdbx_seq_one_letter_code
_entity_poly.pdbx_strand_id
1 'polypeptide(L)' 'MEKEIVAAHKPRIGITIGDPAGIGPEVSLKAVAEDEIRDICVPVLIGDAQ' A
#
# COMPACT_ATOMS: atom_id res chain seq x y z
N MET A 1 -25.57 -6.32 -12.39
CA MET A 1 -24.39 -6.40 -13.27
C MET A 1 -23.19 -6.51 -12.36
N GLU A 2 -22.66 -7.73 -12.30
CA GLU A 2 -21.41 -8.25 -11.69
C GLU A 2 -20.52 -7.22 -10.97
N LYS A 3 -20.14 -7.39 -9.71
CA LYS A 3 -19.47 -8.58 -9.17
C LYS A 3 -19.85 -8.85 -7.73
N GLU A 4 -20.26 -10.08 -7.48
CA GLU A 4 -20.15 -10.74 -6.20
C GLU A 4 -18.65 -10.91 -5.90
N ILE A 5 -18.09 -10.10 -5.00
CA ILE A 5 -16.75 -10.34 -4.46
C ILE A 5 -16.92 -10.91 -3.07
N VAL A 6 -16.80 -12.23 -3.01
CA VAL A 6 -16.51 -13.07 -1.84
C VAL A 6 -16.00 -12.24 -0.65
N ALA A 7 -16.84 -12.08 0.38
CA ALA A 7 -16.50 -11.57 1.72
C ALA A 7 -15.22 -10.71 1.85
N ALA A 8 -15.22 -9.53 1.22
CA ALA A 8 -14.46 -8.29 1.47
C ALA A 8 -13.03 -8.34 2.10
N HIS A 9 -12.22 -9.37 1.85
CA HIS A 9 -10.83 -9.36 2.30
C HIS A 9 -9.96 -8.54 1.34
N LYS A 10 -9.64 -7.30 1.73
CA LYS A 10 -8.69 -6.45 1.00
C LYS A 10 -7.33 -7.17 0.94
N PRO A 11 -6.72 -7.33 -0.25
CA PRO A 11 -5.43 -8.02 -0.38
C PRO A 11 -4.35 -7.26 0.38
N ARG A 12 -3.44 -7.98 1.04
CA ARG A 12 -2.27 -7.40 1.69
C ARG A 12 -1.14 -7.27 0.67
N ILE A 13 -0.69 -6.05 0.41
CA ILE A 13 0.34 -5.77 -0.60
C ILE A 13 1.61 -5.29 0.10
N GLY A 14 2.68 -6.07 -0.01
CA GLY A 14 4.00 -5.65 0.45
C GLY A 14 4.62 -4.65 -0.52
N ILE A 15 5.06 -3.50 0.00
CA ILE A 15 5.69 -2.42 -0.76
C ILE A 15 7.05 -2.16 -0.14
N THR A 16 8.13 -2.50 -0.85
CA THR A 16 9.48 -2.18 -0.40
C THR A 16 9.75 -0.68 -0.59
N ILE A 17 10.20 0.03 0.45
CA ILE A 17 10.46 1.48 0.36
C ILE A 17 11.69 1.83 -0.50
N GLY A 18 12.56 0.85 -0.76
CA GLY A 18 13.78 1.02 -1.54
C GLY A 18 14.94 1.58 -0.71
N ASP A 19 15.81 2.36 -1.36
CA ASP A 19 16.94 3.05 -0.73
C ASP A 19 16.47 4.26 0.09
N PRO A 20 16.77 4.34 1.40
CA PRO A 20 16.43 5.49 2.25
C PRO A 20 17.04 6.81 1.81
N ALA A 21 18.14 6.81 1.04
CA ALA A 21 18.75 8.03 0.51
C ALA A 21 18.10 8.52 -0.79
N GLY A 22 17.19 7.73 -1.38
CA GLY A 22 16.38 8.11 -2.53
C GLY A 22 15.02 8.69 -2.14
N ILE A 23 14.15 8.88 -3.12
CA ILE A 23 12.79 9.42 -2.92
C ILE A 23 11.71 8.35 -2.64
N GLY A 24 12.12 7.08 -2.58
CA GLY A 24 11.23 5.93 -2.44
C GLY A 24 10.36 5.97 -1.17
N PRO A 25 10.93 6.28 0.01
CA PRO A 25 10.17 6.40 1.25
C PRO A 25 9.04 7.44 1.19
N GLU A 26 9.30 8.63 0.67
CA GLU A 26 8.34 9.74 0.64
C GLU A 26 7.21 9.46 -0.37
N VAL A 27 7.55 8.91 -1.54
CA VAL A 27 6.56 8.56 -2.56
C VAL A 27 5.68 7.40 -2.08
N SER A 28 6.28 6.37 -1.48
CA SER A 28 5.54 5.22 -0.95
C SER A 28 4.60 5.65 0.18
N LEU A 29 5.07 6.51 1.09
CA LEU A 29 4.27 7.05 2.18
C LEU A 29 3.09 7.87 1.67
N LYS A 30 3.32 8.74 0.68
CA LYS A 30 2.26 9.52 0.06
C LYS A 30 1.20 8.63 -0.60
N ALA A 31 1.62 7.60 -1.34
CA ALA A 31 0.69 6.69 -2.01
C ALA A 31 -0.21 5.93 -1.01
N VAL A 32 0.34 5.42 0.09
CA VAL A 32 -0.46 4.67 1.08
C VAL A 32 -1.32 5.56 1.98
N ALA A 33 -1.16 6.88 1.89
CA ALA A 33 -2.01 7.85 2.57
C ALA A 33 -3.34 8.10 1.84
N GLU A 34 -3.41 7.82 0.54
CA GLU A 34 -4.59 8.03 -0.30
C GLU A 34 -5.70 7.00 0.03
N ASP A 35 -6.94 7.48 0.20
CA ASP A 35 -8.08 6.63 0.55
C ASP A 35 -8.39 5.62 -0.57
N GLU A 36 -8.24 6.01 -1.83
CA GLU A 36 -8.43 5.11 -2.99
C GLU A 36 -7.54 3.87 -2.91
N ILE A 37 -6.32 4.00 -2.38
CA ILE A 37 -5.39 2.89 -2.20
C ILE A 37 -5.83 2.00 -1.04
N ARG A 38 -6.26 2.62 0.06
CA ARG A 38 -6.77 1.89 1.23
C ARG A 38 -8.09 1.20 0.94
N ASP A 39 -8.85 1.66 -0.04
CA ASP A 39 -10.10 1.04 -0.48
C ASP A 39 -9.88 -0.25 -1.28
N ILE A 40 -8.78 -0.34 -2.01
CA ILE A 40 -8.47 -1.51 -2.85
C ILE A 40 -7.53 -2.52 -2.19
N CYS A 41 -6.74 -2.13 -1.18
CA CYS A 41 -5.80 -3.05 -0.51
C CYS A 41 -5.47 -2.66 0.94
N VAL A 42 -4.77 -3.56 1.64
CA VAL A 42 -4.07 -3.28 2.90
C VAL A 42 -2.58 -3.17 2.58
N PRO A 43 -2.05 -1.95 2.33
CA PRO A 43 -0.64 -1.78 2.01
C PRO A 43 0.23 -2.04 3.25
N VAL A 44 1.36 -2.69 3.05
CA VAL A 44 2.37 -2.97 4.08
C VAL A 44 3.71 -2.45 3.57
N LEU A 45 4.16 -1.32 4.10
CA LEU A 45 5.49 -0.80 3.82
C LEU A 45 6.54 -1.71 4.48
N ILE A 46 7.55 -2.10 3.71
CA ILE A 46 8.67 -2.94 4.16
C ILE A 46 9.96 -2.15 3.96
N GLY A 47 10.64 -1.86 5.06
CA GLY A 47 11.86 -1.07 5.08
C GLY A 47 12.27 -0.70 6.49
N ASP A 48 13.23 0.20 6.59
CA ASP A 48 13.65 0.77 7.86
C ASP A 48 12.63 1.81 8.35
N ALA A 49 12.37 1.82 9.67
CA ALA A 49 11.39 2.69 10.32
C ALA A 49 12.03 3.72 11.28
N GLN A 50 13.37 3.74 11.35
CA GLN A 50 14.15 4.60 12.26
C GLN A 50 14.20 6.06 11.83
#